data_AF-A0A9X0G4V7-F1
#
_entry.id   AF-A0A9X0G4V7-F1
#
_cell.length_a   1.000
_cell.length_b   1.000
_cell.length_c   1.000
_cell.angle_alpha   90.00
_cell.angle_beta   90.00
_cell.angle_gamma   90.00
#
_symmetry.space_group_name_H-M   'P 1'
#
loop_
_entity.id
_entity.type
_entity.pdbx_description
1 polymer ?
#
loop_
_entity_poly.entity_id
_entity_poly.type
_entity_poly.pdbx_seq_one_letter_code
_entity_poly.pdbx_strand_id
1 'polypeptide(L)'
;MIKQLILKDFIIQWKFLIWYILYPVFFYMALTDTENLFIIMSVIITIGATVKTFEADSKNESEVIVNSLPILRKQIVYAKYIVAIIILFISVTVGCFTIGMKSGGNLFEFIETTMVASISFILLYLSFVLPIAFWLGYKKSIFITIVIFMAPIVVLEALFQINLEQIQLYNSLLFISSICMFIISIFVSVKIYEKREF
;
A
#
# COMPACT_ATOMS: atom_id res chain seq x y z
N MET A 1 -4.84 19.19 14.64
CA MET A 1 -5.14 17.80 15.02
C MET A 1 -4.69 16.77 13.98
N ILE A 2 -5.20 16.77 12.75
CA ILE A 2 -4.79 15.77 11.70
C ILE A 2 -3.27 15.68 11.53
N LYS A 3 -2.56 16.83 11.51
CA LYS A 3 -1.09 16.88 11.38
C LYS A 3 -0.36 16.08 12.46
N GLN A 4 -0.88 16.04 13.69
CA GLN A 4 -0.25 15.32 14.81
C GLN A 4 -0.42 13.79 14.65
N LEU A 5 -1.56 13.34 14.11
CA LEU A 5 -1.79 11.92 13.81
C LEU A 5 -0.81 11.44 12.72
N ILE A 6 -0.66 12.22 11.66
CA ILE A 6 0.29 11.94 10.57
C ILE A 6 1.72 11.89 11.12
N LEU A 7 2.10 12.84 11.97
CA LEU A 7 3.44 12.91 12.55
C LEU A 7 3.74 11.73 13.48
N LYS A 8 2.74 11.28 14.26
CA LYS A 8 2.84 10.05 15.08
C LYS A 8 3.15 8.83 14.20
N ASP A 9 2.40 8.63 13.11
CA ASP A 9 2.60 7.51 12.21
C ASP A 9 3.97 7.57 11.50
N PHE A 10 4.43 8.78 11.15
CA PHE A 10 5.75 9.00 10.54
C PHE A 10 6.90 8.66 11.50
N ILE A 11 6.79 9.02 12.79
CA ILE A 11 7.80 8.66 13.81
C ILE A 11 7.91 7.14 13.94
N ILE A 12 6.77 6.44 13.94
CA ILE A 12 6.76 4.97 13.99
C ILE A 12 7.50 4.39 12.78
N GLN A 13 7.23 4.91 11.58
CA GLN A 13 7.92 4.49 10.36
C GLN A 13 9.42 4.81 10.38
N TRP A 14 9.83 5.93 10.98
CA TRP A 14 11.23 6.30 11.10
C TRP A 14 12.06 5.26 11.84
N LYS A 15 11.48 4.59 12.84
CA LYS A 15 12.13 3.48 13.55
C LYS A 15 12.40 2.27 12.66
N PHE A 16 11.60 2.09 11.61
CA PHE A 16 11.75 1.01 10.62
C PHE A 16 12.49 1.43 9.35
N LEU A 17 12.90 2.70 9.26
CA LEU A 17 13.57 3.27 8.08
C LEU A 17 14.85 2.51 7.72
N ILE A 18 15.58 2.01 8.72
CA ILE A 18 16.77 1.17 8.50
C ILE A 18 16.45 -0.08 7.67
N TRP A 19 15.30 -0.72 7.90
CA TRP A 19 14.85 -1.90 7.16
C TRP A 19 14.39 -1.54 5.76
N TYR A 20 13.76 -0.38 5.58
CA TYR A 20 13.39 0.13 4.25
C TYR A 20 14.60 0.49 3.38
N ILE A 21 15.79 0.70 3.95
CA ILE A 21 17.04 0.86 3.19
C ILE A 21 17.75 -0.48 2.98
N LEU A 22 17.81 -1.31 4.03
CA LEU A 22 18.54 -2.57 3.99
C LEU A 22 17.95 -3.56 2.98
N TYR A 23 16.62 -3.72 2.94
CA TYR A 23 15.96 -4.66 2.03
C TYR A 23 16.22 -4.31 0.55
N PRO A 24 16.03 -3.06 0.09
CA PRO A 24 16.37 -2.68 -1.28
C PRO A 24 17.81 -2.93 -1.67
N VAL A 25 18.77 -2.63 -0.80
CA VAL A 25 20.20 -2.87 -1.09
C VAL A 25 20.48 -4.36 -1.23
N PHE A 26 19.91 -5.18 -0.34
CA PHE A 26 20.09 -6.63 -0.39
C PHE A 26 19.49 -7.24 -1.67
N PHE A 27 18.25 -6.88 -2.00
CA PHE A 27 17.61 -7.38 -3.22
C PHE A 27 18.29 -6.86 -4.49
N TYR A 28 18.76 -5.61 -4.49
CA TYR A 28 19.53 -5.05 -5.59
C TYR A 28 20.79 -5.86 -5.92
N MET A 29 21.46 -6.42 -4.90
CA MET A 29 22.60 -7.33 -5.09
C MET A 29 22.15 -8.72 -5.58
N ALA A 30 20.98 -9.19 -5.17
CA ALA A 30 20.50 -10.54 -5.44
C ALA A 30 19.85 -10.71 -6.83
N LEU A 31 19.10 -9.72 -7.32
CA LEU A 31 18.43 -9.81 -8.62
C LEU A 31 19.18 -9.01 -9.70
N THR A 32 19.24 -9.59 -10.89
CA THR A 32 19.83 -8.94 -12.07
C THR A 32 18.80 -8.10 -12.82
N ASP A 33 17.54 -8.52 -12.85
CA ASP A 33 16.44 -7.85 -13.57
C ASP A 33 15.97 -6.58 -12.86
N THR A 34 16.03 -5.44 -13.56
CA THR A 34 15.68 -4.11 -13.02
C THR A 34 14.19 -3.91 -12.80
N GLU A 35 13.35 -4.49 -13.66
CA GLU A 35 11.89 -4.33 -13.60
C GLU A 35 11.29 -5.09 -12.42
N ASN A 36 11.67 -6.37 -12.28
CA ASN A 36 11.27 -7.19 -11.16
C ASN A 36 11.74 -6.60 -9.83
N LEU A 37 12.96 -6.05 -9.80
CA LEU A 37 13.48 -5.33 -8.63
C LEU A 37 12.57 -4.17 -8.21
N PHE A 38 12.18 -3.32 -9.16
CA PHE A 38 11.32 -2.19 -8.87
C PHE A 38 9.95 -2.62 -8.32
N ILE A 39 9.33 -3.62 -8.95
CA ILE A 39 8.02 -4.13 -8.54
C ILE A 39 8.12 -4.69 -7.12
N ILE A 40 9.10 -5.54 -6.86
CA ILE A 40 9.33 -6.14 -5.55
C ILE A 40 9.56 -5.04 -4.50
N MET A 41 10.39 -4.03 -4.79
CA MET A 41 10.67 -2.96 -3.82
C MET A 41 9.46 -2.10 -3.53
N SER A 42 8.83 -1.54 -4.57
CA SER A 42 7.70 -0.62 -4.41
C SER A 42 6.50 -1.28 -3.71
N VAL A 43 6.19 -2.52 -4.10
CA VAL A 43 5.03 -3.27 -3.56
C VAL A 43 5.32 -3.78 -2.15
N ILE A 44 6.44 -4.47 -1.91
CA ILE A 44 6.72 -5.07 -0.59
C ILE A 44 6.93 -3.99 0.46
N ILE A 45 7.63 -2.90 0.13
CA ILE A 45 7.82 -1.78 1.08
C ILE A 45 6.47 -1.18 1.45
N THR A 46 5.59 -0.94 0.48
CA THR A 46 4.28 -0.35 0.78
C THR A 46 3.41 -1.26 1.63
N ILE A 47 3.35 -2.55 1.28
CA ILE A 47 2.60 -3.56 2.05
C ILE A 47 3.16 -3.65 3.46
N GLY A 48 4.48 -3.84 3.61
CA GLY A 48 5.15 -3.96 4.90
C GLY A 48 4.97 -2.71 5.77
N ALA A 49 5.11 -1.52 5.19
CA ALA A 49 4.95 -0.27 5.91
C ALA A 49 3.51 -0.04 6.37
N THR A 50 2.54 -0.33 5.51
CA THR A 50 1.12 -0.26 5.87
C THR A 50 0.80 -1.26 6.98
N VAL A 51 1.29 -2.49 6.88
CA VAL A 51 1.13 -3.50 7.93
C VAL A 51 1.72 -3.01 9.24
N LYS A 52 2.93 -2.45 9.24
CA LYS A 52 3.59 -2.01 10.47
C LYS A 52 2.90 -0.83 11.17
N THR A 53 2.32 0.10 10.43
CA THR A 53 1.57 1.21 11.05
C THR A 53 0.35 0.70 11.82
N PHE A 54 -0.42 -0.22 11.22
CA PHE A 54 -1.55 -0.82 11.92
C PHE A 54 -1.13 -1.77 13.05
N GLU A 55 0.02 -2.45 12.93
CA GLU A 55 0.57 -3.30 14.00
C GLU A 55 0.88 -2.48 15.25
N ALA A 56 1.59 -1.37 15.04
CA ALA A 56 1.99 -0.47 16.11
C ALA A 56 0.76 0.13 16.80
N ASP A 57 -0.25 0.52 16.04
CA ASP A 57 -1.51 1.04 16.59
C ASP A 57 -2.27 -0.01 17.42
N SER A 58 -2.28 -1.27 16.96
CA SER A 58 -2.91 -2.37 17.71
C SER A 58 -2.12 -2.75 18.97
N LYS A 59 -0.79 -2.67 18.92
CA LYS A 59 0.08 -3.02 20.07
C LYS A 59 0.00 -1.97 21.18
N ASN A 60 -0.17 -0.71 20.81
CA ASN A 60 -0.17 0.42 21.73
C ASN A 60 -1.59 0.89 22.10
N GLU A 61 -2.63 0.12 21.76
CA GLU A 61 -4.05 0.49 21.94
C GLU A 61 -4.35 1.92 21.46
N SER A 62 -3.66 2.36 20.41
CA SER A 62 -3.70 3.75 19.97
C SER A 62 -5.09 4.16 19.48
N GLU A 63 -5.93 3.20 19.08
CA GLU A 63 -7.32 3.44 18.73
C GLU A 63 -8.14 3.95 19.93
N VAL A 64 -7.96 3.36 21.12
CA VAL A 64 -8.66 3.77 22.36
C VAL A 64 -8.23 5.18 22.79
N ILE A 65 -6.92 5.45 22.72
CA ILE A 65 -6.35 6.75 23.09
C ILE A 65 -6.87 7.84 22.14
N VAL A 66 -6.84 7.58 20.83
CA VAL A 66 -7.25 8.57 19.83
C VAL A 66 -8.76 8.80 19.87
N ASN A 67 -9.57 7.78 20.18
CA ASN A 67 -11.02 7.93 20.39
C ASN A 67 -11.40 8.70 21.65
N SER A 68 -10.53 8.72 22.66
CA SER A 68 -10.74 9.47 23.90
C SER A 68 -10.43 10.97 23.73
N LEU A 69 -9.78 11.36 22.64
CA LEU A 69 -9.50 12.75 22.32
C LEU A 69 -10.72 13.39 21.61
N PRO A 70 -10.93 14.71 21.70
CA PRO A 70 -12.01 15.41 21.01
C PRO A 70 -11.70 15.58 19.50
N ILE A 71 -11.49 14.46 18.80
CA ILE A 71 -11.17 14.35 17.38
C ILE A 71 -12.37 13.76 16.65
N LEU A 72 -12.72 14.33 15.49
CA LEU A 72 -13.76 13.75 14.65
C LEU A 72 -13.29 12.43 14.03
N ARG A 73 -14.11 11.39 14.10
CA ARG A 73 -13.85 10.06 13.52
C ARG A 73 -13.40 10.10 12.06
N LYS A 74 -14.01 10.97 11.25
CA LYS A 74 -13.63 11.21 9.84
C LYS A 74 -12.17 11.65 9.70
N GLN A 75 -11.68 12.47 10.63
CA GLN A 75 -10.31 12.99 10.61
C GLN A 75 -9.27 11.89 10.89
N ILE A 76 -9.62 10.90 11.72
CA ILE A 76 -8.77 9.73 12.00
C ILE A 76 -8.63 8.89 10.72
N VAL A 77 -9.75 8.62 10.04
CA VAL A 77 -9.74 7.89 8.76
C VAL A 77 -8.91 8.64 7.72
N TYR A 78 -9.17 9.94 7.51
CA TYR A 78 -8.41 10.73 6.53
C TYR A 78 -6.91 10.78 6.85
N ALA A 79 -6.51 10.88 8.12
CA ALA A 79 -5.10 10.84 8.50
C ALA A 79 -4.42 9.55 8.03
N LYS A 80 -5.05 8.38 8.23
CA LYS A 80 -4.51 7.10 7.78
C LYS A 80 -4.40 6.98 6.26
N TYR A 81 -5.41 7.44 5.52
CA TYR A 81 -5.35 7.44 4.05
C TYR A 81 -4.24 8.37 3.53
N ILE A 82 -4.07 9.54 4.13
CA ILE A 82 -2.96 10.45 3.79
C ILE A 82 -1.61 9.79 4.05
N VAL A 83 -1.44 9.14 5.21
CA VAL A 83 -0.21 8.39 5.53
C VAL A 83 0.04 7.28 4.51
N ALA A 84 -1.00 6.50 4.12
CA ALA A 84 -0.86 5.45 3.13
C ALA A 84 -0.42 5.98 1.75
N ILE A 85 -0.95 7.14 1.32
CA ILE A 85 -0.50 7.80 0.08
C ILE A 85 0.95 8.27 0.20
N ILE A 86 1.35 8.85 1.34
CA ILE A 86 2.74 9.26 1.57
C ILE A 86 3.69 8.05 1.49
N ILE A 87 3.33 6.92 2.10
CA ILE A 87 4.10 5.66 2.00
C ILE A 87 4.23 5.24 0.54
N LEU A 88 3.12 5.26 -0.23
CA LEU A 88 3.13 4.92 -1.65
C LEU A 88 4.14 5.79 -2.40
N PHE A 89 4.07 7.11 -2.27
CA PHE A 89 5.02 8.01 -2.95
C PHE A 89 6.47 7.75 -2.55
N ILE A 90 6.75 7.52 -1.27
CA ILE A 90 8.10 7.19 -0.79
C ILE A 90 8.56 5.87 -1.43
N SER A 91 7.73 4.83 -1.42
CA SER A 91 8.08 3.51 -1.97
C SER A 91 8.41 3.56 -3.46
N VAL A 92 7.63 4.32 -4.23
CA VAL A 92 7.82 4.50 -5.68
C VAL A 92 9.09 5.29 -5.95
N THR A 93 9.37 6.31 -5.14
CA THR A 93 10.61 7.10 -5.26
C THR A 93 11.84 6.24 -4.97
N VAL A 94 11.79 5.42 -3.91
CA VAL A 94 12.86 4.47 -3.57
C VAL A 94 13.04 3.43 -4.68
N GLY A 95 11.95 2.89 -5.21
CA GLY A 95 11.99 1.98 -6.36
C GLY A 95 12.64 2.64 -7.57
N CYS A 96 12.23 3.86 -7.93
CA CYS A 96 12.75 4.59 -9.09
C CYS A 96 14.27 4.81 -8.99
N PHE A 97 14.76 5.11 -7.78
CA PHE A 97 16.19 5.25 -7.52
C PHE A 97 16.98 3.98 -7.87
N THR A 98 16.45 2.79 -7.57
CA THR A 98 17.14 1.52 -7.89
C THR A 98 17.27 1.27 -9.40
N ILE A 99 16.34 1.78 -10.21
CA ILE A 99 16.38 1.66 -11.66
C ILE A 99 17.37 2.66 -12.24
N GLY A 100 17.34 3.92 -11.77
CA GLY A 100 18.29 4.95 -12.22
C GLY A 100 19.75 4.57 -12.01
N MET A 101 20.04 3.68 -11.06
CA MET A 101 21.38 3.14 -10.82
C MET A 101 21.80 2.01 -11.77
N LYS A 102 20.84 1.22 -12.31
CA LYS A 102 21.12 0.05 -13.17
C LYS A 102 20.78 0.25 -14.64
N SER A 103 19.85 1.14 -14.95
CA SER A 103 19.27 1.28 -16.29
C SER A 103 19.90 2.45 -17.05
N GLY A 104 20.47 2.15 -18.22
CA GLY A 104 20.70 3.11 -19.31
C GLY A 104 19.62 3.03 -20.40
N GLY A 105 18.48 2.40 -20.12
CA GLY A 105 17.43 2.08 -21.10
C GLY A 105 16.28 3.09 -21.21
N ASN A 106 15.32 2.80 -22.10
CA ASN A 106 14.16 3.66 -22.39
C ASN A 106 13.24 3.84 -21.17
N LEU A 107 13.41 4.96 -20.46
CA LEU A 107 12.61 5.32 -19.29
C LEU A 107 11.10 5.44 -19.59
N PHE A 108 10.72 5.80 -20.81
CA PHE A 108 9.32 5.98 -21.19
C PHE A 108 8.52 4.67 -21.15
N GLU A 109 9.06 3.61 -21.76
CA GLU A 109 8.41 2.30 -21.79
C GLU A 109 8.29 1.72 -20.38
N PHE A 110 9.33 1.90 -19.55
CA PHE A 110 9.31 1.52 -18.14
C PHE A 110 8.19 2.22 -17.35
N ILE A 111 8.04 3.53 -17.52
CA ILE A 111 7.01 4.30 -16.81
C ILE A 111 5.61 3.81 -17.20
N GLU A 112 5.36 3.62 -18.49
CA GLU A 112 4.04 3.24 -19.00
C GLU A 112 3.64 1.80 -18.59
N THR A 113 4.59 0.87 -18.64
CA THR A 113 4.30 -0.55 -18.45
C THR A 113 4.39 -0.98 -16.99
N THR A 114 5.53 -0.79 -16.34
CA THR A 114 5.80 -1.39 -15.02
C THR A 114 5.45 -0.44 -13.87
N MET A 115 5.77 0.86 -14.01
CA MET A 115 5.49 1.83 -12.96
C MET A 115 3.98 2.04 -12.77
N VAL A 116 3.24 2.29 -13.86
CA VAL A 116 1.78 2.43 -13.77
C VAL A 116 1.12 1.18 -13.19
N ALA A 117 1.47 -0.01 -13.68
CA ALA A 117 0.90 -1.27 -13.18
C ALA A 117 1.17 -1.50 -11.68
N SER A 118 2.39 -1.23 -11.22
CA SER A 118 2.73 -1.36 -9.79
C SER A 118 1.93 -0.41 -8.91
N ILE A 119 1.74 0.84 -9.33
CA ILE A 119 0.97 1.83 -8.58
C ILE A 119 -0.52 1.44 -8.57
N SER A 120 -1.06 0.97 -9.69
CA SER A 120 -2.44 0.44 -9.75
C SER A 120 -2.65 -0.69 -8.75
N PHE A 121 -1.71 -1.63 -8.69
CA PHE A 121 -1.78 -2.76 -7.77
C PHE A 121 -1.71 -2.32 -6.31
N ILE A 122 -0.80 -1.40 -5.98
CA ILE A 122 -0.67 -0.85 -4.62
C ILE A 122 -1.96 -0.10 -4.22
N LEU A 123 -2.55 0.69 -5.10
CA LEU A 123 -3.80 1.41 -4.84
C LEU A 123 -4.97 0.44 -4.62
N LEU A 124 -5.07 -0.62 -5.42
CA LEU A 124 -6.05 -1.69 -5.20
C LEU A 124 -5.86 -2.32 -3.82
N TYR A 125 -4.62 -2.67 -3.46
CA TYR A 125 -4.29 -3.22 -2.15
C TYR A 125 -4.77 -2.32 -1.02
N LEU A 126 -4.37 -1.04 -1.03
CA LEU A 126 -4.76 -0.07 0.00
C LEU A 126 -6.28 0.12 0.07
N SER A 127 -6.98 0.04 -1.07
CA SER A 127 -8.43 0.17 -1.16
C SER A 127 -9.17 -0.91 -0.37
N PHE A 128 -8.63 -2.12 -0.27
CA PHE A 128 -9.23 -3.20 0.52
C PHE A 128 -8.69 -3.26 1.95
N VAL A 129 -7.39 -3.08 2.14
CA VAL A 129 -6.74 -3.20 3.45
C VAL A 129 -7.28 -2.19 4.43
N LEU A 130 -7.38 -0.92 4.02
CA LEU A 130 -7.73 0.17 4.93
C LEU A 130 -9.15 0.00 5.51
N PRO A 131 -10.22 -0.23 4.71
CA PRO A 131 -11.55 -0.48 5.25
C PRO A 131 -11.62 -1.72 6.15
N ILE A 132 -10.98 -2.82 5.74
CA ILE A 132 -10.99 -4.08 6.50
C ILE A 132 -10.25 -3.88 7.83
N ALA A 133 -9.15 -3.12 7.84
CA ALA A 133 -8.38 -2.82 9.05
C ALA A 133 -9.19 -2.00 10.04
N PHE A 134 -9.94 -0.99 9.56
CA PHE A 134 -10.87 -0.23 10.41
C PHE A 134 -12.04 -1.08 10.91
N TRP A 135 -12.49 -2.08 10.16
CA TRP A 135 -13.64 -2.90 10.54
C TRP A 135 -13.30 -4.00 11.57
N LEU A 136 -12.23 -4.75 11.34
CA LEU A 136 -11.92 -6.00 12.07
C LEU A 136 -10.71 -5.89 13.01
N GLY A 137 -10.05 -4.74 13.00
CA GLY A 137 -8.78 -4.55 13.70
C GLY A 137 -7.62 -5.27 12.99
N TYR A 138 -6.41 -4.83 13.33
CA TYR A 138 -5.16 -5.19 12.65
C TYR A 138 -4.93 -6.70 12.46
N LYS A 139 -5.00 -7.49 13.55
CA LYS A 139 -4.56 -8.89 13.55
C LYS A 139 -5.37 -9.78 12.59
N LYS A 140 -6.67 -9.50 12.45
CA LYS A 140 -7.56 -10.27 11.56
C LYS A 140 -7.54 -9.72 10.14
N SER A 141 -7.35 -8.41 9.97
CA SER A 141 -7.37 -7.75 8.66
C SER A 141 -6.30 -8.25 7.71
N ILE A 142 -5.08 -8.53 8.17
CA ILE A 142 -3.99 -8.95 7.30
C ILE A 142 -4.23 -10.33 6.71
N PHE A 143 -4.63 -11.29 7.55
CA PHE A 143 -4.88 -12.65 7.09
C PHE A 143 -6.00 -12.67 6.05
N ILE A 144 -7.08 -11.90 6.30
CA ILE A 144 -8.20 -11.76 5.38
C ILE A 144 -7.76 -11.06 4.09
N THR A 145 -6.92 -10.03 4.17
CA THR A 145 -6.43 -9.32 2.98
C THR A 145 -5.56 -10.23 2.11
N ILE A 146 -4.62 -10.97 2.71
CA ILE A 146 -3.73 -11.88 1.95
C ILE A 146 -4.56 -12.94 1.22
N VAL A 147 -5.58 -13.51 1.88
CA VAL A 147 -6.48 -14.48 1.27
C VAL A 147 -7.29 -13.86 0.12
N ILE A 148 -7.81 -12.64 0.32
CA ILE A 148 -8.58 -11.91 -0.72
C ILE A 148 -7.71 -11.52 -1.91
N PHE A 149 -6.41 -11.27 -1.73
CA PHE A 149 -5.51 -10.90 -2.84
C PHE A 149 -4.92 -12.11 -3.56
N MET A 150 -4.54 -13.17 -2.83
CA MET A 150 -3.96 -14.36 -3.45
C MET A 150 -4.99 -15.21 -4.19
N ALA A 151 -6.20 -15.37 -3.62
CA ALA A 151 -7.20 -16.29 -4.19
C ALA A 151 -7.66 -15.92 -5.63
N PRO A 152 -7.96 -14.65 -5.96
CA PRO A 152 -8.41 -14.28 -7.30
C PRO A 152 -7.29 -14.44 -8.33
N ILE A 153 -6.04 -14.16 -7.97
CA ILE A 153 -4.90 -14.27 -8.89
C ILE A 153 -4.70 -15.73 -9.30
N VAL A 154 -4.67 -16.64 -8.32
CA VAL A 154 -4.52 -18.09 -8.57
C VAL A 154 -5.70 -18.65 -9.36
N VAL A 155 -6.92 -18.19 -9.06
CA VAL A 155 -8.13 -18.64 -9.77
C VAL A 155 -8.19 -18.10 -11.21
N LEU A 156 -7.80 -16.85 -11.45
CA LEU A 156 -7.73 -16.27 -12.79
C LEU A 156 -6.70 -17.00 -13.66
N GLU A 157 -5.51 -17.26 -13.11
CA GLU A 157 -4.44 -17.97 -13.81
C GLU A 157 -4.85 -19.41 -14.15
N ALA A 158 -5.45 -20.13 -13.19
CA ALA A 158 -5.85 -21.53 -13.36
C ALA A 158 -7.05 -21.73 -14.31
N LEU A 159 -8.03 -20.81 -14.31
CA LEU A 159 -9.27 -20.97 -15.10
C LEU A 159 -9.24 -20.30 -16.47
N PHE A 160 -8.58 -19.14 -16.59
CA PHE A 160 -8.70 -18.30 -17.78
C PHE A 160 -7.43 -18.25 -18.63
N GLN A 161 -6.32 -18.87 -18.21
CA GLN A 161 -5.02 -18.83 -18.90
C GLN A 161 -4.67 -17.41 -19.40
N ILE A 162 -5.00 -16.39 -18.60
CA ILE A 162 -4.77 -14.99 -18.98
C ILE A 162 -3.27 -14.78 -18.97
N ASN A 163 -2.68 -14.54 -20.15
CA ASN A 163 -1.29 -14.16 -20.25
C ASN A 163 -1.07 -12.80 -19.58
N LEU A 164 -0.04 -12.69 -18.73
CA LEU A 164 0.35 -11.45 -18.05
C LEU A 164 0.60 -10.29 -19.03
N GLU A 165 0.99 -10.61 -20.27
CA GLU A 165 1.20 -9.64 -21.36
C GLU A 165 -0.09 -8.93 -21.81
N GLN A 166 -1.25 -9.61 -21.76
CA GLN A 166 -2.53 -8.98 -22.08
C GLN A 166 -2.97 -7.97 -21.01
N ILE A 167 -2.55 -8.18 -19.76
CA ILE A 167 -2.85 -7.27 -18.65
C ILE A 167 -2.12 -5.93 -18.85
N GLN A 168 -0.89 -5.95 -19.39
CA GLN A 168 -0.11 -4.74 -19.67
C GLN A 168 -0.80 -3.79 -20.68
N LEU A 169 -1.52 -4.33 -21.66
CA LEU A 169 -2.29 -3.52 -22.63
C LEU A 169 -3.43 -2.72 -21.97
N TYR A 170 -3.94 -3.16 -20.81
CA TYR A 170 -5.04 -2.51 -20.09
C TYR A 170 -4.58 -1.73 -18.86
N ASN A 171 -3.26 -1.48 -18.71
CA ASN A 171 -2.69 -0.80 -17.54
C ASN A 171 -3.32 0.57 -17.25
N SER A 172 -3.60 1.37 -18.28
CA SER A 172 -4.22 2.69 -18.12
C SER A 172 -5.64 2.59 -17.55
N LEU A 173 -6.43 1.62 -18.01
CA LEU A 173 -7.77 1.34 -17.51
C LEU A 173 -7.72 0.82 -16.06
N LEU A 174 -6.79 -0.09 -15.77
CA LEU A 174 -6.56 -0.61 -14.42
C LEU A 174 -6.19 0.51 -13.45
N PHE A 175 -5.33 1.43 -13.87
CA PHE A 175 -4.94 2.59 -13.07
C PHE A 175 -6.15 3.48 -12.73
N ILE A 176 -6.96 3.85 -13.72
CA ILE A 176 -8.16 4.65 -13.49
C ILE A 176 -9.12 3.93 -12.54
N SER A 177 -9.34 2.63 -12.75
CA SER A 177 -10.22 1.83 -11.90
C SER A 177 -9.72 1.75 -10.45
N SER A 178 -8.41 1.64 -10.25
CA SER A 178 -7.78 1.58 -8.92
C SER A 178 -7.96 2.88 -8.15
N ILE A 179 -7.86 4.04 -8.83
CA ILE A 179 -8.11 5.35 -8.24
C ILE A 179 -9.57 5.48 -7.82
N CYS A 180 -10.50 5.08 -8.70
CA CYS A 180 -11.93 5.10 -8.38
C CYS A 180 -12.23 4.23 -7.16
N MET A 181 -11.70 3.00 -7.10
CA MET A 181 -11.87 2.12 -5.94
C MET A 181 -11.28 2.71 -4.66
N PHE A 182 -10.11 3.36 -4.75
CA PHE A 182 -9.48 3.99 -3.60
C PHE A 182 -10.30 5.16 -3.05
N ILE A 183 -10.90 5.97 -3.92
CA ILE A 183 -11.82 7.04 -3.51
C ILE A 183 -13.06 6.46 -2.82
N ILE A 184 -13.68 5.42 -3.40
CA ILE A 184 -14.85 4.74 -2.81
C ILE A 184 -14.49 4.16 -1.43
N SER A 185 -13.31 3.55 -1.33
CA SER A 185 -12.77 2.97 -0.10
C SER A 185 -12.73 3.97 1.06
N ILE A 186 -12.38 5.23 0.82
CA ILE A 186 -12.39 6.29 1.84
C ILE A 186 -13.79 6.46 2.44
N PHE A 187 -14.83 6.57 1.60
CA PHE A 187 -16.20 6.75 2.07
C PHE A 187 -16.71 5.54 2.84
N VAL A 188 -16.36 4.33 2.38
CA VAL A 188 -16.69 3.07 3.06
C VAL A 188 -16.04 3.04 4.44
N SER A 189 -14.73 3.35 4.54
CA SER A 189 -13.99 3.40 5.80
C SER A 189 -14.58 4.39 6.80
N VAL A 190 -14.96 5.59 6.34
CA VAL A 190 -15.63 6.58 7.20
C VAL A 190 -16.92 6.02 7.79
N LYS A 191 -17.78 5.43 6.94
CA LYS A 191 -19.07 4.88 7.38
C LYS A 191 -18.90 3.69 8.33
N ILE A 192 -17.90 2.85 8.11
CA ILE A 192 -17.57 1.72 9.00
C ILE A 192 -17.10 2.25 10.36
N TYR A 193 -16.20 3.24 10.36
CA TYR A 193 -15.58 3.75 11.58
C TYR A 193 -16.55 4.59 12.44
N GLU A 194 -17.49 5.30 11.81
CA GLU A 194 -18.56 6.01 12.54
C GLU A 194 -19.53 5.07 13.26
N LYS A 195 -19.77 3.87 12.70
CA LYS A 195 -20.70 2.89 13.28
C LYS A 195 -20.10 2.04 14.39
N ARG A 196 -18.79 2.07 14.62
CA ARG A 196 -18.15 1.34 15.72
C ARG A 196 -18.54 1.98 17.05
N GLU A 197 -19.03 1.22 18.01
CA GLU A 197 -19.52 1.74 19.31
C GLU A 197 -18.40 2.02 20.34
N PHE A 198 -17.14 2.04 19.91
CA PHE A 198 -15.99 2.43 20.72
C PHE A 198 -15.42 3.75 20.24
#